data_AF-A0A434TB38-F1
#
_entry.id   AF-A0A434TB38-F1
#
_cell.length_a   1.000
_cell.length_b   1.000
_cell.length_c   1.000
_cell.angle_alpha   90.00
_cell.angle_beta   90.00
_cell.angle_gamma   90.00
#
_symmetry.space_group_name_H-M   'P 1'
#
loop_
_entity.id
_entity.type
_entity.pdbx_description
1 polymer ?
#
loop_
_entity_poly.entity_id
_entity_poly.type
_entity_poly.pdbx_seq_one_letter_code
_entity_poly.pdbx_strand_id
1 'polypeptide(L)'
;LKEAALAAEAAALAVNGVTNSSGSSASAGLGGLVLATSHGFVGQYVASRFSRSTSVIAGQGTAMERDYEFSSRQHFADLDAPEEIGRKAGERAVRRLGARKAATGPVDVVFDPRVARGIAGHLAGAINGAAVARKTSFLRDMM
;
A
#
# COMPACT_ATOMS: atom_id res chain seq x y z
N LEU A 1 10.79 -0.09 17.52
CA LEU A 1 10.56 -0.24 16.05
C LEU A 1 11.24 -1.48 15.49
N LYS A 2 12.55 -1.70 15.72
CA LYS A 2 13.28 -2.89 15.27
C LYS A 2 12.56 -4.21 15.62
N GLU A 3 12.15 -4.38 16.87
CA GLU A 3 11.42 -5.58 17.33
C GLU A 3 10.14 -5.83 16.54
N ALA A 4 9.35 -4.79 16.27
CA ALA A 4 8.13 -4.91 15.47
C ALA A 4 8.43 -5.33 14.02
N ALA A 5 9.52 -4.82 13.43
CA ALA A 5 9.94 -5.25 12.10
C ALA A 5 10.38 -6.72 12.09
N LEU A 6 11.18 -7.14 13.09
CA LEU A 6 11.62 -8.53 13.24
C LEU A 6 10.45 -9.49 13.52
N ALA A 7 9.48 -9.08 14.34
CA ALA A 7 8.30 -9.90 14.63
C ALA A 7 7.44 -10.12 13.38
N ALA A 8 7.26 -9.07 12.56
CA ALA A 8 6.53 -9.20 11.30
C ALA A 8 7.28 -10.07 10.28
N GLU A 9 8.61 -9.94 10.20
CA GLU A 9 9.44 -10.79 9.34
C GLU A 9 9.40 -12.25 9.78
N ALA A 10 9.56 -12.52 11.08
CA ALA A 10 9.50 -13.87 11.63
C ALA A 10 8.12 -14.51 11.40
N ALA A 11 7.04 -13.77 11.61
CA ALA A 11 5.68 -14.27 11.36
C ALA A 11 5.43 -14.57 9.87
N ALA A 12 6.01 -13.78 8.96
CA ALA A 12 5.91 -14.04 7.53
C ALA A 12 6.72 -15.27 7.11
N LEU A 13 7.95 -15.43 7.62
CA LEU A 13 8.82 -16.58 7.35
C LEU A 13 8.27 -17.89 7.95
N ALA A 14 7.45 -17.81 9.00
CA ALA A 14 6.79 -18.96 9.59
C ALA A 14 5.64 -19.52 8.71
N VAL A 15 5.21 -18.80 7.67
CA VAL A 15 4.17 -19.29 6.76
C VAL A 15 4.73 -20.34 5.81
N ASN A 16 4.14 -21.54 5.82
CA ASN A 16 4.54 -22.64 4.94
C ASN A 16 4.52 -22.23 3.46
N GLY A 17 5.63 -22.44 2.76
CA GLY A 17 5.81 -22.10 1.35
C GLY A 17 6.52 -20.76 1.13
N VAL A 18 6.66 -19.93 2.16
CA VAL A 18 7.60 -18.80 2.16
C VAL A 18 9.02 -19.34 2.29
N THR A 19 9.91 -18.87 1.43
CA THR A 19 11.27 -19.41 1.28
C THR A 19 12.34 -18.36 1.51
N ASN A 20 11.99 -17.07 1.39
CA ASN A 20 12.91 -15.97 1.65
C ASN A 20 12.16 -14.70 2.07
N SER A 21 12.88 -13.76 2.67
CA SER A 21 12.37 -12.43 3.03
C SER A 21 12.96 -11.36 2.10
N SER A 22 12.12 -10.41 1.67
CA SER A 22 12.58 -9.16 1.03
C SER A 22 12.74 -8.01 2.05
N GLY A 23 12.66 -8.34 3.34
CA GLY A 23 12.79 -7.41 4.45
C GLY A 23 11.47 -6.94 5.03
N SER A 24 11.59 -6.42 6.25
CA SER A 24 10.51 -5.84 7.03
C SER A 24 10.90 -4.45 7.53
N SER A 25 9.92 -3.56 7.66
CA SER A 25 10.14 -2.19 8.09
C SER A 25 9.10 -1.74 9.11
N ALA A 26 9.52 -0.88 10.02
CA ALA A 26 8.64 -0.17 10.92
C ALA A 26 9.11 1.28 11.04
N SER A 27 8.19 2.24 10.92
CA SER A 27 8.48 3.66 10.96
C SER A 27 7.53 4.40 11.91
N ALA A 28 8.05 5.49 12.48
CA ALA A 28 7.29 6.46 13.26
C ALA A 28 7.81 7.85 12.90
N GLY A 29 6.90 8.79 12.67
CA GLY A 29 7.25 10.16 12.34
C GLY A 29 6.22 11.14 12.90
N LEU A 30 6.69 12.35 13.17
CA LEU A 30 5.88 13.51 13.52
C LEU A 30 6.24 14.62 12.54
N GLY A 31 5.24 15.22 11.92
CA GLY A 31 5.43 16.28 10.94
C GLY A 31 4.28 17.27 10.99
N GLY A 32 4.47 18.42 10.37
CA GLY A 32 3.46 19.47 10.33
C GLY A 32 3.63 20.38 9.14
N LEU A 33 2.69 21.30 8.99
CA LEU A 33 2.72 22.34 7.98
C LEU A 33 2.35 23.66 8.64
N VAL A 34 3.05 24.72 8.24
CA VAL A 34 2.62 26.10 8.46
C VAL A 34 2.41 26.73 7.09
N LEU A 35 1.25 27.34 6.88
CA LEU A 35 0.94 28.13 5.71
C LEU A 35 0.72 29.59 6.14
N ALA A 36 1.56 30.48 5.64
CA ALA A 36 1.44 31.92 5.84
C ALA A 36 1.28 32.62 4.48
N THR A 37 0.40 33.61 4.39
CA THR A 37 0.22 34.43 3.18
C THR A 37 0.41 35.91 3.47
N SER A 38 0.77 36.68 2.44
CA SER A 38 0.95 38.14 2.55
C SER A 38 -0.33 38.90 2.94
N HIS A 39 -1.50 38.27 2.81
CA HIS A 39 -2.80 38.83 3.19
C HIS A 39 -3.14 38.58 4.68
N GLY A 40 -2.17 38.10 5.46
CA GLY A 40 -2.31 37.95 6.91
C GLY A 40 -2.85 36.60 7.38
N PHE A 41 -3.14 35.65 6.48
CA PHE A 41 -3.52 34.30 6.90
C PHE A 41 -2.29 33.55 7.43
N VAL A 42 -2.44 32.92 8.61
CA VAL A 42 -1.48 31.95 9.15
C VAL A 42 -2.26 30.77 9.72
N GLY A 43 -2.02 29.58 9.18
CA GLY A 43 -2.60 28.33 9.65
C GLY A 43 -1.52 27.27 9.85
N GLN A 44 -1.69 26.41 10.85
CA GLN A 44 -0.74 25.33 11.11
C GLN A 44 -1.40 24.06 11.63
N TYR A 45 -0.75 22.93 11.39
CA TYR A 45 -1.10 21.66 12.04
C TYR A 45 0.14 20.79 12.24
N VAL A 46 0.01 19.82 13.15
CA VAL A 46 0.96 18.73 13.36
C VAL A 46 0.19 17.42 13.33
N ALA A 47 0.80 16.38 12.75
CA ALA A 47 0.27 15.04 12.70
C ALA A 47 1.39 14.01 12.88
N SER A 48 1.05 12.93 13.59
CA SER A 48 1.89 11.73 13.64
C SER A 48 1.54 10.76 12.53
N ARG A 49 2.52 9.94 12.14
CA ARG A 49 2.32 8.81 11.24
C ARG A 49 3.17 7.63 11.69
N PHE A 50 2.54 6.46 11.70
CA PHE A 50 3.19 5.20 12.00
C PHE A 50 2.96 4.24 10.84
N SER A 51 3.94 3.39 10.57
CA SER A 51 3.79 2.31 9.60
C SER A 51 4.56 1.05 9.97
N ARG A 52 4.07 -0.08 9.50
CA ARG A 52 4.72 -1.39 9.53
C ARG A 52 4.49 -2.05 8.19
N SER A 53 5.47 -2.76 7.65
CA SER A 53 5.34 -3.47 6.38
C SER A 53 6.28 -4.67 6.33
N THR A 54 5.86 -5.73 5.67
CA THR A 54 6.71 -6.90 5.41
C THR A 54 6.48 -7.41 4.00
N SER A 55 7.56 -7.80 3.33
CA SER A 55 7.54 -8.34 1.97
C SER A 55 8.34 -9.64 1.96
N VAL A 56 7.77 -10.70 1.40
CA VAL A 56 8.39 -12.03 1.40
C VAL A 56 8.23 -12.72 0.05
N ILE A 57 9.06 -13.73 -0.16
CA ILE A 57 9.10 -14.54 -1.38
C ILE A 57 8.68 -15.96 -1.04
N ALA A 58 7.77 -16.51 -1.82
CA ALA A 58 7.33 -17.89 -1.76
C ALA A 58 7.80 -18.66 -3.01
N GLY A 59 7.93 -19.98 -2.90
CA GLY A 59 8.30 -20.85 -4.03
C GLY A 59 9.81 -20.98 -4.25
N GLN A 60 10.19 -21.64 -5.34
CA GLN A 60 11.57 -22.04 -5.64
C GLN A 60 11.89 -21.86 -7.13
N GLY A 61 13.16 -21.58 -7.44
CA GLY A 61 13.65 -21.44 -8.80
C GLY A 61 12.89 -20.39 -9.61
N THR A 62 12.40 -20.76 -10.79
CA THR A 62 11.64 -19.86 -11.68
C THR A 62 10.18 -19.69 -11.28
N ALA A 63 9.69 -20.44 -10.29
CA ALA A 63 8.32 -20.35 -9.76
C ALA A 63 8.25 -19.52 -8.46
N MET A 64 9.19 -18.61 -8.26
CA MET A 64 9.19 -17.70 -7.11
C MET A 64 8.20 -16.56 -7.29
N GLU A 65 7.43 -16.29 -6.25
CA GLU A 65 6.43 -15.24 -6.21
C GLU A 65 6.65 -14.33 -5.01
N ARG A 66 6.33 -13.04 -5.16
CA ARG A 66 6.49 -12.04 -4.11
C ARG A 66 5.19 -11.29 -3.86
N ASP A 67 4.85 -11.12 -2.59
CA ASP A 67 3.82 -10.18 -2.16
C ASP A 67 4.20 -9.55 -0.81
N TYR A 68 3.39 -8.61 -0.35
CA TYR A 68 3.62 -7.85 0.86
C TYR A 68 2.29 -7.52 1.55
N GLU A 69 2.40 -7.12 2.81
CA GLU A 69 1.33 -6.47 3.55
C GLU A 69 1.88 -5.28 4.35
N PHE A 70 1.03 -4.30 4.61
CA PHE A 70 1.41 -3.13 5.41
C PHE A 70 0.22 -2.53 6.16
N SER A 71 0.53 -1.83 7.25
CA SER A 71 -0.42 -0.93 7.92
C SER A 71 0.19 0.46 8.09
N SER A 72 -0.64 1.49 7.99
CA SER A 72 -0.24 2.88 8.19
C SER A 72 -1.38 3.68 8.80
N ARG A 73 -1.09 4.35 9.92
CA ARG A 73 -2.09 5.02 10.78
C ARG A 73 -1.54 6.31 11.39
N GLN A 74 -2.44 7.21 11.79
CA GLN A 74 -2.08 8.42 12.52
C GLN A 74 -1.85 8.17 14.01
N HIS A 75 -2.65 7.29 14.63
CA HIS A 75 -2.45 6.85 16.00
C HIS A 75 -1.73 5.50 16.03
N PHE A 76 -0.77 5.37 16.95
CA PHE A 76 0.03 4.14 17.06
C PHE A 76 -0.83 2.94 17.47
N ALA A 77 -1.84 3.16 18.31
CA ALA A 77 -2.74 2.11 18.80
C ALA A 77 -3.60 1.47 17.70
N ASP A 78 -3.86 2.21 16.61
CA ASP A 78 -4.67 1.71 15.49
C ASP A 78 -3.87 0.84 14.53
N LEU A 79 -2.54 0.76 14.72
CA LEU A 79 -1.64 0.07 13.82
C LEU A 79 -1.73 -1.45 14.04
N ASP A 80 -2.03 -2.17 12.97
CA ASP A 80 -2.13 -3.62 12.96
C ASP A 80 -0.89 -4.28 13.63
N ALA A 81 -1.14 -5.38 14.34
CA ALA A 81 -0.09 -6.13 15.01
C ALA A 81 0.96 -6.62 14.00
N PRO A 82 2.26 -6.56 14.33
CA PRO A 82 3.32 -6.95 13.40
C PRO A 82 3.18 -8.41 12.94
N GLU A 83 2.78 -9.32 13.83
CA GLU A 83 2.57 -10.73 13.54
C GLU A 83 1.46 -10.93 12.50
N GLU A 84 0.40 -10.13 12.58
CA GLU A 84 -0.70 -10.21 11.62
C GLU A 84 -0.31 -9.67 10.24
N ILE A 85 0.47 -8.58 10.19
CA ILE A 85 1.05 -8.07 8.94
C ILE A 85 1.94 -9.14 8.31
N GLY A 86 2.82 -9.74 9.10
CA GLY A 86 3.72 -10.80 8.64
C GLY A 86 2.98 -12.00 8.07
N ARG A 87 2.03 -12.56 8.84
CA ARG A 87 1.21 -13.69 8.41
C ARG A 87 0.47 -13.40 7.11
N LYS A 88 -0.19 -12.24 7.01
CA LYS A 88 -0.89 -11.82 5.78
C LYS A 88 0.07 -11.71 4.59
N ALA A 89 1.26 -11.13 4.79
CA ALA A 89 2.26 -11.03 3.72
C ALA A 89 2.68 -12.42 3.20
N GLY A 90 2.95 -13.37 4.11
CA GLY A 90 3.29 -14.74 3.76
C GLY A 90 2.16 -15.48 3.04
N GLU A 91 0.95 -15.45 3.58
CA GLU A 91 -0.24 -16.07 2.97
C GLU A 91 -0.49 -15.55 1.55
N ARG A 92 -0.29 -14.24 1.33
CA ARG A 92 -0.46 -13.62 0.02
C ARG A 92 0.62 -14.03 -0.97
N ALA A 93 1.88 -14.09 -0.54
CA ALA A 93 2.97 -14.56 -1.39
C ALA A 93 2.73 -16.02 -1.83
N VAL A 94 2.34 -16.90 -0.89
CA VAL A 94 2.03 -18.30 -1.18
C VAL A 94 0.83 -18.44 -2.11
N ARG A 95 -0.22 -17.62 -1.93
CA ARG A 95 -1.41 -17.63 -2.79
C ARG A 95 -1.12 -17.35 -4.27
N ARG A 96 0.00 -16.69 -4.58
CA ARG A 96 0.42 -16.40 -5.96
C ARG A 96 1.05 -17.60 -6.67
N LEU A 97 1.52 -18.61 -5.93
CA LEU A 97 2.18 -19.76 -6.52
C LEU A 97 1.26 -20.47 -7.52
N GLY A 98 1.83 -20.88 -8.65
CA GLY A 98 1.09 -21.59 -9.70
C GLY A 98 0.13 -20.70 -10.50
N ALA A 99 0.34 -19.38 -10.51
CA ALA A 99 -0.41 -18.47 -11.38
C ALA A 99 -0.36 -18.94 -12.84
N ARG A 100 -1.52 -18.88 -13.52
CA ARG A 100 -1.68 -19.30 -14.91
C ARG A 100 -2.20 -18.15 -15.77
N LYS A 101 -1.82 -18.15 -17.05
CA LYS A 101 -2.35 -17.21 -18.03
C LYS A 101 -3.84 -17.54 -18.29
N ALA A 102 -4.71 -16.55 -18.14
CA ALA A 102 -6.12 -16.67 -18.52
C ALA A 102 -6.28 -16.61 -20.05
N ALA A 103 -7.34 -17.23 -20.57
CA ALA A 103 -7.73 -17.09 -21.97
C ALA A 103 -8.22 -15.66 -22.26
N THR A 104 -8.03 -15.20 -23.49
CA THR A 104 -8.52 -13.89 -23.92
C THR A 104 -10.04 -13.91 -24.09
N GLY A 105 -10.74 -12.95 -23.50
CA GLY A 105 -12.16 -12.77 -23.70
C GLY A 105 -12.76 -11.75 -22.71
N PRO A 106 -14.03 -11.36 -22.92
CA PRO A 106 -14.78 -10.58 -21.94
C PRO A 106 -14.98 -11.41 -20.66
N VAL A 107 -14.72 -10.80 -19.51
CA VAL A 107 -14.91 -11.41 -18.18
C VAL A 107 -15.33 -10.35 -17.18
N ASP A 108 -16.01 -10.78 -16.12
CA ASP A 108 -16.26 -9.92 -14.97
C ASP A 108 -14.97 -9.78 -14.15
N VAL A 109 -14.64 -8.54 -13.78
CA VAL A 109 -13.42 -8.21 -13.04
C VAL A 109 -13.78 -7.68 -11.66
N VAL A 110 -13.30 -8.36 -10.62
CA VAL A 110 -13.41 -7.91 -9.22
C VAL A 110 -12.09 -7.30 -8.79
N PHE A 111 -12.12 -6.01 -8.44
CA PHE A 111 -10.94 -5.29 -7.95
C PHE A 111 -10.76 -5.50 -6.44
N ASP A 112 -9.61 -6.07 -6.05
CA ASP A 112 -9.21 -6.14 -4.64
C ASP A 112 -9.13 -4.72 -4.04
N PRO A 113 -9.55 -4.51 -2.78
CA PRO A 113 -9.51 -3.19 -2.14
C PRO A 113 -8.16 -2.45 -2.26
N ARG A 114 -7.03 -3.17 -2.29
CA ARG A 114 -5.69 -2.57 -2.44
C ARG A 114 -5.50 -1.86 -3.78
N VAL A 115 -6.17 -2.33 -4.84
CA VAL A 115 -6.11 -1.76 -6.19
C VAL A 115 -7.33 -0.88 -6.51
N ALA A 116 -8.50 -1.19 -5.94
CA ALA A 116 -9.75 -0.47 -6.22
C ALA A 116 -9.65 1.04 -5.94
N ARG A 117 -8.90 1.44 -4.91
CA ARG A 117 -8.64 2.86 -4.59
C ARG A 117 -8.00 3.64 -5.74
N GLY A 118 -7.28 2.96 -6.65
CA GLY A 118 -6.66 3.58 -7.82
C GLY A 118 -7.70 4.17 -8.79
N ILE A 119 -8.88 3.56 -8.88
CA ILE A 119 -9.98 4.05 -9.72
C ILE A 119 -10.41 5.46 -9.28
N ALA A 120 -10.64 5.65 -7.99
CA ALA A 120 -10.94 6.97 -7.43
C ALA A 120 -9.80 7.97 -7.64
N GLY A 121 -8.54 7.51 -7.56
CA GLY A 121 -7.36 8.33 -7.87
C GLY A 121 -7.32 8.80 -9.33
N HIS A 122 -7.62 7.92 -10.29
CA HIS A 122 -7.71 8.28 -11.70
C HIS A 122 -8.83 9.29 -11.96
N LEU A 123 -9.99 9.10 -11.32
CA LEU A 123 -11.10 10.06 -11.42
C LEU A 123 -10.69 11.43 -10.86
N ALA A 124 -10.12 11.47 -9.64
CA ALA A 124 -9.67 12.72 -9.01
C ALA A 124 -8.63 13.46 -9.88
N GLY A 125 -7.72 12.73 -10.53
CA GLY A 125 -6.78 13.31 -11.48
C GLY A 125 -7.46 13.86 -12.73
N ALA A 126 -8.45 13.14 -13.27
CA ALA A 126 -9.18 13.54 -14.47
C ALA A 126 -10.07 14.79 -14.24
N ILE A 127 -10.64 14.97 -13.06
CA ILE A 127 -11.45 16.17 -12.73
C ILE A 127 -10.62 17.32 -12.14
N ASN A 128 -9.30 17.19 -12.07
CA ASN A 128 -8.44 18.23 -11.52
C ASN A 128 -8.48 19.51 -12.38
N GLY A 129 -8.68 20.67 -11.74
CA GLY A 129 -8.84 21.95 -12.44
C GLY A 129 -7.66 22.33 -13.36
N ALA A 130 -6.42 21.97 -12.99
CA ALA A 130 -5.27 22.22 -13.86
C ALA A 130 -5.30 21.30 -15.10
N ALA A 131 -5.70 20.04 -14.95
CA ALA A 131 -5.81 19.11 -16.08
C ALA A 131 -6.93 19.52 -17.06
N VAL A 132 -8.05 19.99 -16.53
CA VAL A 132 -9.17 20.53 -17.32
C VAL A 132 -8.73 21.80 -18.08
N ALA A 133 -8.17 22.79 -17.38
CA ALA A 133 -7.73 24.05 -17.98
C ALA A 133 -6.64 23.86 -19.05
N ARG A 134 -5.74 22.89 -18.85
CA ARG A 134 -4.67 22.54 -19.81
C ARG A 134 -5.13 21.63 -20.95
N LYS A 135 -6.41 21.22 -20.96
CA LYS A 135 -6.98 20.29 -21.96
C LYS A 135 -6.28 18.93 -22.00
N THR A 136 -5.76 18.47 -20.87
CA THR A 136 -5.06 17.17 -20.75
C THR A 136 -5.90 16.09 -20.07
N SER A 137 -7.21 16.34 -19.85
CA SER A 137 -8.14 15.38 -19.26
C SER A 137 -9.15 14.87 -20.29
N PHE A 138 -9.46 13.58 -20.23
CA PHE A 138 -10.52 12.96 -21.01
C PHE A 138 -11.93 13.31 -20.49
N LEU A 139 -12.05 13.85 -19.27
CA LEU A 139 -13.32 14.28 -18.66
C LEU A 139 -13.60 15.78 -18.81
N ARG A 140 -12.78 16.51 -19.59
CA ARG A 140 -12.87 17.98 -19.68
C ARG A 140 -14.26 18.48 -20.12
N ASP A 141 -14.91 17.77 -21.05
CA ASP A 141 -16.20 18.17 -21.62
C ASP A 141 -17.39 17.43 -20.97
N MET A 142 -17.19 16.85 -19.80
CA MET A 142 -18.19 16.05 -19.06
C MET A 142 -18.66 16.72 -17.76
N MET A 143 -18.38 18.01 -17.58
CA MET A 143 -18.96 18.86 -16.52
C MET A 143 -20.04 19.76 -17.11
#